data_AF-A0A8X9A453-F1
#
_entry.id   AF-A0A8X9A453-F1
#
_cell.length_a   1.000
_cell.length_b   1.000
_cell.length_c   1.000
_cell.angle_alpha   90.00
_cell.angle_beta   90.00
_cell.angle_gamma   90.00
#
_symmetry.space_group_name_H-M   'P 1'
#
loop_
_entity.id
_entity.type
_entity.pdbx_description
1 polymer ?
#
loop_
_entity_poly.entity_id
_entity_poly.type
_entity_poly.pdbx_seq_one_letter_code
_entity_poly.pdbx_strand_id
1 'polypeptide(L)'
;MPAQGVVVFPNSASDLNLYPRIVSFGCRCQCHPPLNFPLSTGSRKEKIYRLKASFWESIRSRILKNNTTTQVVEPPVTSEEEEEPLPEEFVLVENTRPDGTIEQIIFSSGGNVDLYDLQTLCDKVGWPRRPLSKLAAALRNSYMVVTLHSVSKSTGEEGNDQKKLIGMARATSDHAFNATIWDVLVDPSYQGQGLGKALIEKLIRALLQRDIGNISLFADSKVVEFYRNLGFEADPEGIKGMFWYPKN
;
A
#
# COMPACT_ATOMS: atom_id res chain seq x y z
N MET A 1 -21.76 1.46 0.45
CA MET A 1 -20.76 0.85 -0.46
C MET A 1 -19.80 0.08 0.42
N PRO A 2 -19.49 -1.20 0.15
CA PRO A 2 -18.50 -1.91 0.95
C PRO A 2 -17.18 -1.13 0.88
N ALA A 3 -16.47 -1.04 2.01
CA ALA A 3 -15.10 -0.58 2.00
C ALA A 3 -14.32 -1.54 1.11
N GLN A 4 -13.80 -1.02 0.00
CA GLN A 4 -12.86 -1.78 -0.80
C GLN A 4 -11.63 -1.95 0.09
N GLY A 5 -11.37 -3.20 0.50
CA GLY A 5 -10.15 -3.52 1.20
C GLY A 5 -8.95 -3.10 0.34
N VAL A 6 -7.83 -2.87 1.00
CA VAL A 6 -6.58 -2.66 0.33
C VAL A 6 -6.21 -3.96 -0.40
N VAL A 7 -6.17 -3.93 -1.74
CA VAL A 7 -5.92 -5.11 -2.59
C VAL A 7 -4.62 -4.96 -3.35
N VAL A 8 -3.58 -5.66 -2.90
CA VAL A 8 -2.36 -5.87 -3.68
C VAL A 8 -2.41 -7.27 -4.28
N PHE A 9 -2.86 -7.41 -5.53
CA PHE A 9 -2.92 -8.73 -6.16
C PHE A 9 -1.53 -9.37 -6.28
N PRO A 10 -1.33 -10.60 -5.78
CA PRO A 10 -0.20 -11.42 -6.20
C PRO A 10 -0.51 -12.09 -7.54
N ASN A 11 0.50 -12.18 -8.40
CA ASN A 11 0.41 -12.85 -9.70
C ASN A 11 0.19 -14.37 -9.52
N SER A 12 -1.05 -14.84 -9.70
CA SER A 12 -1.31 -16.19 -10.18
C SER A 12 -2.50 -16.18 -11.12
N ALA A 13 -2.25 -16.57 -12.38
CA ALA A 13 -3.25 -16.71 -13.42
C ALA A 13 -4.14 -17.93 -13.16
N SER A 14 -5.05 -17.78 -12.20
CA SER A 14 -6.19 -18.67 -11.95
C SER A 14 -7.05 -17.95 -10.91
N ASP A 15 -8.18 -17.39 -11.34
CA ASP A 15 -9.41 -17.14 -10.54
C ASP A 15 -10.16 -15.91 -11.06
N LEU A 16 -10.70 -16.01 -12.28
CA LEU A 16 -11.88 -15.24 -12.68
C LEU A 16 -13.11 -16.06 -12.28
N ASN A 17 -13.64 -15.82 -11.07
CA ASN A 17 -15.04 -15.98 -10.67
C ASN A 17 -15.13 -16.10 -9.15
N LEU A 18 -15.53 -15.04 -8.43
CA LEU A 18 -16.18 -15.18 -7.12
C LEU A 18 -16.82 -13.85 -6.66
N TYR A 19 -18.01 -13.56 -7.21
CA TYR A 19 -19.08 -12.94 -6.42
C TYR A 19 -20.03 -14.08 -6.04
N PRO A 20 -20.26 -14.41 -4.75
CA PRO A 20 -21.21 -15.45 -4.41
C PRO A 20 -22.64 -14.91 -4.52
N ARG A 21 -23.44 -15.57 -5.38
CA ARG A 21 -24.90 -15.55 -5.32
C ARG A 21 -25.36 -16.25 -4.04
N ILE A 22 -26.34 -15.65 -3.38
CA ILE A 22 -27.09 -16.21 -2.25
C ILE A 22 -27.88 -17.42 -2.73
N VAL A 23 -27.61 -18.62 -2.19
CA VAL A 23 -28.61 -19.69 -1.97
C VAL A 23 -28.20 -20.50 -0.73
N SER A 24 -29.17 -20.67 0.17
CA SER A 24 -29.16 -21.51 1.37
C SER A 24 -29.36 -23.00 1.01
N PHE A 25 -28.72 -23.92 1.72
CA PHE A 25 -29.29 -25.13 2.37
C PHE A 25 -28.16 -26.07 2.78
N GLY A 26 -28.25 -26.62 4.00
CA GLY A 26 -27.13 -27.23 4.71
C GLY A 26 -26.84 -28.69 4.41
N CYS A 27 -25.76 -29.20 5.01
CA CYS A 27 -25.66 -30.57 5.51
C CYS A 27 -24.45 -30.71 6.44
N ARG A 28 -24.63 -31.46 7.55
CA ARG A 28 -23.56 -31.95 8.42
C ARG A 28 -22.70 -32.98 7.66
N CYS A 29 -21.42 -33.10 7.98
CA CYS A 29 -20.78 -34.38 8.31
C CYS A 29 -19.33 -34.20 8.81
N GLN A 30 -18.87 -35.23 9.52
CA GLN A 30 -17.77 -35.28 10.49
C GLN A 30 -16.37 -35.51 9.88
N CYS A 31 -15.35 -35.24 10.70
CA CYS A 31 -13.92 -35.43 10.44
C CYS A 31 -13.42 -36.86 10.77
N HIS A 32 -12.37 -37.33 10.09
CA HIS A 32 -11.21 -38.10 10.63
C HIS A 32 -10.11 -38.29 9.53
N PRO A 33 -8.84 -38.64 9.88
CA PRO A 33 -7.61 -38.12 9.23
C PRO A 33 -6.69 -39.23 8.62
N PRO A 34 -5.34 -39.10 8.52
CA PRO A 34 -4.60 -38.83 7.27
C PRO A 34 -3.67 -39.99 6.81
N LEU A 35 -3.07 -39.86 5.63
CA LEU A 35 -1.97 -40.73 5.14
C LEU A 35 -0.79 -39.91 4.61
N ASN A 36 0.40 -40.48 4.81
CA ASN A 36 1.73 -39.86 4.83
C ASN A 36 2.57 -40.08 3.54
N PHE A 37 3.59 -39.21 3.41
CA PHE A 37 4.90 -39.33 2.70
C PHE A 37 4.98 -39.21 1.16
N PRO A 38 6.15 -38.86 0.55
CA PRO A 38 7.43 -38.40 1.11
C PRO A 38 8.03 -37.10 0.49
N LEU A 39 9.09 -36.67 1.17
CA LEU A 39 10.10 -35.64 0.90
C LEU A 39 10.76 -35.74 -0.49
N SER A 40 10.96 -34.61 -1.17
CA SER A 40 12.02 -34.46 -2.18
C SER A 40 12.79 -33.16 -1.98
N THR A 41 14.11 -33.30 -1.97
CA THR A 41 15.12 -32.27 -1.74
C THR A 41 15.38 -31.47 -3.00
N GLY A 42 15.26 -30.14 -2.92
CA GLY A 42 15.61 -29.22 -4.00
C GLY A 42 16.38 -28.02 -3.47
N SER A 43 17.71 -28.08 -3.56
CA SER A 43 18.62 -26.97 -3.27
C SER A 43 18.40 -25.81 -4.25
N ARG A 44 18.10 -24.60 -3.74
CA ARG A 44 18.18 -23.35 -4.51
C ARG A 44 19.06 -22.34 -3.77
N LYS A 45 20.05 -21.82 -4.52
CA LYS A 45 21.04 -20.84 -4.10
C LYS A 45 20.37 -19.51 -3.76
N GLU A 46 20.48 -19.08 -2.51
CA GLU A 46 20.15 -17.72 -2.08
C GLU A 46 21.23 -16.74 -2.55
N LYS A 47 20.84 -15.69 -3.28
CA LYS A 47 21.65 -14.49 -3.43
C LYS A 47 21.26 -13.52 -2.31
N ILE A 48 22.13 -13.44 -1.32
CA ILE A 48 22.03 -12.55 -0.16
C ILE A 48 22.20 -11.10 -0.62
N TYR A 49 21.16 -10.28 -0.47
CA TYR A 49 21.27 -8.83 -0.53
C TYR A 49 21.47 -8.28 0.88
N ARG A 50 22.70 -7.83 1.15
CA ARG A 50 23.11 -7.23 2.42
C ARG A 50 22.63 -5.78 2.50
N LEU A 51 21.41 -5.57 2.98
CA LEU A 51 20.93 -4.24 3.37
C LEU A 51 21.44 -3.90 4.78
N LYS A 52 22.08 -2.74 4.92
CA LYS A 52 22.67 -2.26 6.17
C LYS A 52 21.62 -2.20 7.29
N ALA A 53 21.83 -3.00 8.33
CA ALA A 53 21.01 -3.10 9.54
C ALA A 53 21.13 -1.90 10.51
N SER A 54 21.60 -0.73 10.07
CA SER A 54 21.99 0.35 10.98
C SER A 54 20.87 1.35 11.35
N PHE A 55 19.68 1.28 10.73
CA PHE A 55 18.61 2.26 10.99
C PHE A 55 17.42 1.68 11.79
N TRP A 56 17.08 0.39 11.58
CA TRP A 56 15.97 -0.27 12.29
C TRP A 56 16.21 -0.40 13.81
N GLU A 57 17.46 -0.50 14.25
CA GLU A 57 17.83 -0.52 15.67
C GLU A 57 17.61 0.84 16.36
N SER A 58 17.76 1.95 15.62
CA SER A 58 17.60 3.29 16.19
C SER A 58 16.15 3.57 16.59
N ILE A 59 15.18 2.96 15.91
CA ILE A 59 13.76 3.10 16.19
C ILE A 59 13.31 2.15 17.31
N ARG A 60 13.79 0.90 17.32
CA ARG A 60 13.50 -0.05 18.41
C ARG A 60 14.07 0.40 19.75
N SER A 61 15.27 1.00 19.76
CA SER A 61 15.91 1.44 21.00
C SER A 61 15.14 2.53 21.74
N ARG A 62 14.35 3.34 21.03
CA ARG A 62 13.53 4.42 21.60
C ARG A 62 12.18 3.93 22.16
N ILE A 63 11.76 2.71 21.81
CA ILE A 63 10.47 2.14 22.23
C ILE A 63 10.61 1.21 23.47
N LEU A 64 11.82 0.71 23.80
CA LEU A 64 12.01 -0.23 24.92
C LEU A 64 12.66 0.33 26.19
N LYS A 65 12.78 1.65 26.32
CA LYS A 65 13.17 2.30 27.58
C LYS A 65 12.17 3.41 27.85
N ASN A 66 11.28 3.20 28.82
CA ASN A 66 10.72 4.20 29.75
C ASN A 66 9.57 3.57 30.54
N ASN A 67 9.90 2.82 31.59
CA ASN A 67 9.03 2.57 32.73
C ASN A 67 9.48 3.48 33.88
N THR A 68 9.13 4.77 33.84
CA THR A 68 9.14 5.65 35.01
C THR A 68 8.18 6.82 34.76
N THR A 69 7.18 6.92 35.64
CA THR A 69 6.23 8.04 35.81
C THR A 69 6.85 9.40 35.49
N THR A 70 6.33 10.10 34.48
CA THR A 70 6.64 11.52 34.23
C THR A 70 5.39 12.20 33.68
N GLN A 71 5.06 13.34 34.27
CA GLN A 71 3.88 14.17 33.97
C GLN A 71 3.94 14.68 32.53
N VAL A 72 2.77 14.74 31.88
CA VAL A 72 2.58 15.36 30.57
C VAL A 72 2.64 16.87 30.77
N VAL A 73 3.81 17.46 30.58
CA VAL A 73 3.94 18.91 30.40
C VAL A 73 3.93 19.15 28.89
N GLU A 74 2.84 19.74 28.39
CA GLU A 74 2.77 20.22 27.01
C GLU A 74 3.81 21.33 26.82
N PRO A 75 4.68 21.23 25.80
CA PRO A 75 5.59 22.33 25.48
C PRO A 75 4.79 23.56 25.04
N PRO A 76 5.33 24.79 25.24
CA PRO A 76 4.66 26.01 24.83
C PRO A 76 4.44 26.00 23.32
N VAL A 77 3.22 26.32 22.90
CA VAL A 77 2.82 26.47 21.50
C VAL A 77 3.56 27.68 20.92
N THR A 78 4.76 27.46 20.39
CA THR A 78 5.31 28.36 19.39
C THR A 78 4.44 28.18 18.15
N SER A 79 3.86 29.28 17.67
CA SER A 79 3.22 29.35 16.36
C SER A 79 4.32 29.26 15.29
N GLU A 80 4.94 28.09 15.19
CA GLU A 80 5.67 27.69 14.01
C GLU A 80 4.58 27.36 13.01
N GLU A 81 4.45 28.19 11.98
CA GLU A 81 3.69 27.83 10.78
C GLU A 81 4.27 26.48 10.33
N GLU A 82 3.56 25.38 10.61
CA GLU A 82 3.94 24.05 10.14
C GLU A 82 3.93 24.11 8.61
N GLU A 83 5.09 24.39 8.00
CA GLU A 83 5.26 24.31 6.56
C GLU A 83 4.85 22.89 6.16
N GLU A 84 3.73 22.77 5.44
CA GLU A 84 3.34 21.49 4.88
C GLU A 84 4.50 20.99 4.02
N PRO A 85 5.07 19.81 4.33
CA PRO A 85 6.26 19.35 3.64
C PRO A 85 5.93 19.19 2.15
N LEU A 86 6.74 19.86 1.32
CA LEU A 86 6.56 19.92 -0.13
C LEU A 86 6.48 18.52 -0.75
N PRO A 87 5.73 18.37 -1.85
CA PRO A 87 5.72 17.16 -2.66
C PRO A 87 7.12 16.63 -2.95
N GLU A 88 7.40 15.37 -2.59
CA GLU A 88 8.65 14.69 -2.97
C GLU A 88 8.44 13.98 -4.31
N GLU A 89 9.31 14.22 -5.30
CA GLU A 89 9.36 13.45 -6.56
C GLU A 89 10.78 12.94 -6.80
N PHE A 90 10.94 11.63 -7.01
CA PHE A 90 12.25 11.03 -7.30
C PHE A 90 12.13 9.70 -8.06
N VAL A 91 13.20 9.32 -8.77
CA VAL A 91 13.30 8.04 -9.48
C VAL A 91 13.55 6.91 -8.49
N LEU A 92 12.63 5.93 -8.46
CA LEU A 92 12.77 4.69 -7.67
C LEU A 92 13.59 3.63 -8.40
N VAL A 93 13.35 3.47 -9.70
CA VAL A 93 13.97 2.44 -10.54
C VAL A 93 14.25 3.05 -11.91
N GLU A 94 15.40 2.74 -12.47
CA GLU A 94 15.77 3.05 -13.85
C GLU A 94 16.22 1.78 -14.54
N ASN A 95 15.62 1.46 -15.68
CA ASN A 95 15.92 0.28 -16.47
C ASN A 95 16.23 0.71 -17.91
N THR A 96 17.37 0.29 -18.45
CA THR A 96 17.69 0.45 -19.87
C THR A 96 17.20 -0.78 -20.65
N ARG A 97 16.37 -0.56 -21.65
CA ARG A 97 15.88 -1.60 -22.57
C ARG A 97 16.94 -1.95 -23.62
N PRO A 98 16.86 -3.14 -24.25
CA PRO A 98 17.82 -3.55 -25.28
C PRO A 98 17.89 -2.62 -26.50
N ASP A 99 16.82 -1.88 -26.77
CA ASP A 99 16.73 -0.89 -27.85
C ASP A 99 17.35 0.47 -27.48
N GLY A 100 17.93 0.60 -26.28
CA GLY A 100 18.51 1.84 -25.75
C GLY A 100 17.51 2.75 -25.02
N THR A 101 16.22 2.44 -25.05
CA THR A 101 15.19 3.22 -24.35
C THR A 101 15.37 3.10 -22.84
N ILE A 102 15.31 4.21 -22.12
CA ILE A 102 15.39 4.22 -20.66
C ILE A 102 13.97 4.33 -20.09
N GLU A 103 13.57 3.38 -19.24
CA GLU A 103 12.33 3.45 -18.46
C GLU A 103 12.66 3.84 -17.01
N GLN A 104 12.07 4.94 -16.55
CA GLN A 104 12.15 5.40 -15.17
C GLN A 104 10.81 5.18 -14.47
N ILE A 105 10.85 4.59 -13.27
CA ILE A 105 9.71 4.55 -12.35
C ILE A 105 9.92 5.66 -11.33
N ILE A 106 9.02 6.63 -11.33
CA ILE A 106 9.07 7.82 -10.50
C ILE A 106 8.05 7.71 -9.38
N PHE A 107 8.50 7.91 -8.14
CA PHE A 107 7.62 8.11 -7.00
C PHE A 107 7.27 9.59 -6.88
N SER A 108 6.02 9.90 -6.54
CA SER A 108 5.59 11.25 -6.16
C SER A 108 4.65 11.22 -4.96
N SER A 109 4.90 12.06 -3.94
CA SER A 109 3.94 12.39 -2.88
C SER A 109 3.30 13.75 -3.17
N GLY A 110 1.97 13.88 -3.04
CA GLY A 110 1.30 15.19 -3.16
C GLY A 110 1.10 15.74 -4.58
N GLY A 111 1.30 14.92 -5.63
CA GLY A 111 1.00 15.29 -7.01
C GLY A 111 -0.51 15.22 -7.34
N ASN A 112 -0.95 16.02 -8.33
CA ASN A 112 -2.31 15.93 -8.85
C ASN A 112 -2.47 14.61 -9.63
N VAL A 113 -3.44 13.79 -9.23
CA VAL A 113 -3.74 12.51 -9.89
C VAL A 113 -4.85 12.73 -10.90
N ASP A 114 -4.55 12.52 -12.18
CA ASP A 114 -5.58 12.57 -13.22
C ASP A 114 -6.63 11.47 -12.99
N LEU A 115 -7.91 11.86 -13.04
CA LEU A 115 -9.01 10.96 -12.71
C LEU A 115 -9.22 9.87 -13.76
N TYR A 116 -8.91 10.15 -15.03
CA TYR A 116 -9.03 9.18 -16.12
C TYR A 116 -7.88 8.18 -16.07
N ASP A 117 -6.68 8.62 -15.72
CA ASP A 117 -5.55 7.72 -15.48
C ASP A 117 -5.80 6.81 -14.29
N LEU A 118 -6.31 7.36 -13.17
CA LEU A 118 -6.67 6.56 -12.02
C LEU A 118 -7.81 5.59 -12.33
N GLN A 119 -8.82 6.00 -13.10
CA GLN A 119 -9.89 5.10 -13.52
C GLN A 119 -9.35 3.97 -14.41
N THR A 120 -8.45 4.29 -15.35
CA THR A 120 -7.78 3.30 -16.20
C THR A 120 -6.98 2.30 -15.37
N LEU A 121 -6.29 2.77 -14.33
CA LEU A 121 -5.56 1.89 -13.41
C LEU A 121 -6.52 1.02 -12.58
N CYS A 122 -7.64 1.59 -12.10
CA CYS A 122 -8.69 0.83 -11.39
C CYS A 122 -9.28 -0.27 -12.27
N ASP A 123 -9.57 0.03 -13.54
CA ASP A 123 -10.12 -0.93 -14.51
C ASP A 123 -9.15 -2.13 -14.69
N LYS A 124 -7.84 -1.88 -14.78
CA LYS A 124 -6.82 -2.93 -14.92
C LYS A 124 -6.72 -3.87 -13.72
N VAL A 125 -6.93 -3.36 -12.50
CA VAL A 125 -6.94 -4.19 -11.28
C VAL A 125 -8.32 -4.79 -10.99
N GLY A 126 -9.29 -4.63 -11.89
CA GLY A 126 -10.62 -5.21 -11.77
C GLY A 126 -11.52 -4.50 -10.75
N TRP A 127 -11.21 -3.27 -10.38
CA TRP A 127 -12.04 -2.50 -9.46
C TRP A 127 -13.26 -1.91 -10.19
N PRO A 128 -14.45 -1.90 -9.56
CA PRO A 128 -15.63 -1.31 -10.17
C PRO A 128 -15.45 0.20 -10.30
N ARG A 129 -15.94 0.75 -11.42
CA ARG A 129 -15.92 2.19 -11.64
C ARG A 129 -16.74 2.93 -10.59
N ARG A 130 -16.18 4.04 -10.12
CA ARG A 130 -16.78 4.94 -9.13
C ARG A 130 -17.18 6.25 -9.84
N PRO A 131 -18.25 6.94 -9.42
CA PRO A 131 -18.57 8.26 -9.98
C PRO A 131 -17.37 9.22 -9.85
N LEU A 132 -16.93 9.81 -10.96
CA LEU A 132 -15.72 10.63 -11.01
C LEU A 132 -15.75 11.79 -10.01
N SER A 133 -16.91 12.43 -9.82
CA SER A 133 -17.08 13.51 -8.84
C SER A 133 -16.81 13.05 -7.40
N LYS A 134 -17.21 11.82 -7.05
CA LYS A 134 -16.95 11.23 -5.73
C LYS A 134 -15.49 10.82 -5.59
N LEU A 135 -14.88 10.28 -6.66
CA LEU A 135 -13.46 9.94 -6.66
C LEU A 135 -12.58 11.19 -6.50
N ALA A 136 -12.89 12.26 -7.21
CA ALA A 136 -12.24 13.56 -7.07
C ALA A 136 -12.36 14.13 -5.66
N ALA A 137 -13.55 14.03 -5.06
CA ALA A 137 -13.75 14.43 -3.67
C ALA A 137 -12.94 13.55 -2.70
N ALA A 138 -12.87 12.24 -2.91
CA ALA A 138 -12.09 11.35 -2.07
C ALA A 138 -10.59 11.66 -2.14
N LEU A 139 -10.04 11.94 -3.33
CA LEU A 139 -8.64 12.35 -3.50
C LEU A 139 -8.36 13.68 -2.81
N ARG A 140 -9.20 14.70 -3.05
CA ARG A 140 -9.03 16.04 -2.44
C ARG A 140 -9.09 16.02 -0.91
N ASN A 141 -9.91 15.14 -0.33
CA ASN A 141 -10.04 15.01 1.12
C ASN A 141 -9.15 13.89 1.71
N SER A 142 -8.21 13.37 0.93
CA SER A 142 -7.21 12.45 1.46
C SER A 142 -6.02 13.24 1.97
N TYR A 143 -5.60 12.92 3.18
CA TYR A 143 -4.43 13.53 3.80
C TYR A 143 -3.16 13.30 2.98
N MET A 144 -3.04 12.11 2.39
CA MET A 144 -1.89 11.77 1.56
C MET A 144 -2.30 10.88 0.39
N VAL A 145 -1.79 11.26 -0.79
CA VAL A 145 -1.83 10.45 -2.00
C VAL A 145 -0.39 10.34 -2.51
N VAL A 146 0.07 9.10 -2.69
CA VAL A 146 1.37 8.80 -3.29
C VAL A 146 1.16 8.01 -4.57
N THR A 147 2.02 8.23 -5.56
CA THR A 147 1.87 7.65 -6.90
C THR A 147 3.19 7.10 -7.43
N LEU A 148 3.06 6.16 -8.36
CA LEU A 148 4.14 5.66 -9.20
C LEU A 148 3.82 5.99 -10.66
N HIS A 149 4.77 6.60 -11.36
CA HIS A 149 4.67 6.88 -12.78
C HIS A 149 5.79 6.18 -13.56
N SER A 150 5.47 5.54 -14.68
CA SER A 150 6.47 5.10 -15.66
C SER A 150 6.68 6.22 -16.69
N VAL A 151 7.95 6.50 -17.00
CA VAL A 151 8.38 7.43 -18.04
C VAL A 151 9.38 6.71 -18.93
N SER A 152 9.11 6.67 -20.24
CA SER A 152 10.06 6.14 -21.22
C SER A 152 10.74 7.30 -21.94
N LYS A 153 12.08 7.29 -21.96
CA LYS A 153 12.92 8.27 -22.66
C LYS A 153 13.65 7.58 -23.81
N SER A 154 13.41 8.00 -25.04
CA SER A 154 14.19 7.58 -26.21
C SER A 154 15.42 8.48 -26.36
N THR A 155 16.58 7.88 -26.59
CA THR A 155 17.81 8.62 -26.91
C THR A 155 17.68 9.25 -28.29
N GLY A 156 17.26 10.51 -28.36
CA GLY A 156 17.33 11.32 -29.58
C GLY A 156 16.06 12.07 -30.00
N GLU A 157 14.93 11.86 -29.33
CA GLU A 157 13.72 12.62 -29.59
C GLU A 157 13.45 13.61 -28.44
N GLU A 158 13.23 14.89 -28.78
CA GLU A 158 12.52 15.84 -27.91
C GLU A 158 11.03 15.44 -27.86
N GLY A 159 10.78 14.20 -27.43
CA GLY A 159 9.45 13.60 -27.35
C GLY A 159 8.86 13.85 -25.97
N ASN A 160 7.60 14.26 -25.95
CA ASN A 160 6.81 14.48 -24.74
C ASN A 160 6.93 13.27 -23.78
N ASP A 161 7.71 13.42 -22.70
CA ASP A 161 7.90 12.43 -21.63
C ASP A 161 6.54 12.08 -21.00
N GLN A 162 5.78 11.16 -21.63
CA GLN A 162 4.47 10.77 -21.13
C GLN A 162 4.64 10.00 -19.82
N LYS A 163 4.27 10.64 -18.71
CA LYS A 163 4.11 10.02 -17.41
C LYS A 163 2.86 9.14 -17.42
N LYS A 164 3.04 7.83 -17.28
CA LYS A 164 1.94 6.87 -17.14
C LYS A 164 1.76 6.48 -15.68
N LEU A 165 0.58 6.70 -15.11
CA LEU A 165 0.26 6.23 -13.75
C LEU A 165 0.26 4.68 -13.72
N ILE A 166 1.15 4.11 -12.91
CA ILE A 166 1.31 2.65 -12.75
C ILE A 166 1.10 2.18 -11.30
N GLY A 167 0.90 3.10 -10.35
CA GLY A 167 0.56 2.74 -8.98
C GLY A 167 0.08 3.94 -8.18
N MET A 168 -0.74 3.68 -7.16
CA MET A 168 -1.23 4.70 -6.24
C MET A 168 -1.42 4.08 -4.85
N ALA A 169 -1.12 4.84 -3.81
CA ALA A 169 -1.62 4.58 -2.46
C ALA A 169 -2.23 5.85 -1.85
N ARG A 170 -3.31 5.68 -1.09
CA ARG A 170 -4.09 6.80 -0.53
C ARG A 170 -4.43 6.56 0.93
N ALA A 171 -4.22 7.58 1.76
CA ALA A 171 -4.57 7.57 3.18
C ALA A 171 -5.39 8.81 3.58
N THR A 172 -6.35 8.60 4.47
CA THR A 172 -7.00 9.69 5.23
C THR A 172 -6.33 9.79 6.60
N SER A 173 -6.40 10.96 7.24
CA SER A 173 -5.88 11.18 8.58
C SER A 173 -6.77 12.15 9.35
N ASP A 174 -6.72 12.11 10.67
CA ASP A 174 -7.20 13.18 11.55
C ASP A 174 -6.17 14.32 11.72
N HIS A 175 -5.07 14.26 10.97
CA HIS A 175 -3.94 15.20 10.95
C HIS A 175 -3.11 15.21 12.24
N ALA A 176 -3.33 14.28 13.16
CA ALA A 176 -2.60 14.23 14.43
C ALA A 176 -2.16 12.81 14.78
N PHE A 177 -3.11 11.91 15.00
CA PHE A 177 -2.84 10.62 15.63
C PHE A 177 -3.02 9.44 14.69
N ASN A 178 -4.06 9.49 13.86
CA ASN A 178 -4.59 8.32 13.17
C ASN A 178 -4.59 8.52 11.66
N ALA A 179 -4.03 7.57 10.93
CA ALA A 179 -4.21 7.43 9.49
C ALA A 179 -4.81 6.07 9.13
N THR A 180 -5.61 6.05 8.06
CA THR A 180 -6.13 4.82 7.45
C THR A 180 -5.78 4.79 5.98
N ILE A 181 -5.07 3.75 5.56
CA ILE A 181 -4.75 3.47 4.16
C ILE A 181 -5.96 2.77 3.53
N TRP A 182 -6.49 3.36 2.46
CA TRP A 182 -7.72 2.90 1.78
C TRP A 182 -7.46 2.21 0.46
N ASP A 183 -6.82 2.93 -0.47
CA ASP A 183 -6.57 2.42 -1.80
C ASP A 183 -5.08 2.15 -1.94
N VAL A 184 -4.70 0.94 -2.35
CA VAL A 184 -3.33 0.61 -2.79
C VAL A 184 -3.47 -0.26 -4.01
N LEU A 185 -2.91 0.20 -5.13
CA LEU A 185 -2.97 -0.51 -6.39
C LEU A 185 -1.70 -0.28 -7.19
N VAL A 186 -1.29 -1.32 -7.90
CA VAL A 186 -0.16 -1.33 -8.83
C VAL A 186 -0.65 -1.97 -10.12
N ASP A 187 -0.34 -1.37 -11.25
CA ASP A 187 -0.65 -1.89 -12.59
C ASP A 187 -0.18 -3.36 -12.66
N PRO A 188 -1.03 -4.31 -13.09
CA PRO A 188 -0.67 -5.73 -13.15
C PRO A 188 0.64 -6.03 -13.87
N SER A 189 0.98 -5.26 -14.91
CA SER A 189 2.25 -5.42 -15.65
C SER A 189 3.49 -5.03 -14.83
N TYR A 190 3.29 -4.33 -13.72
CA TYR A 190 4.33 -3.84 -12.81
C TYR A 190 4.32 -4.56 -11.44
N GLN A 191 3.43 -5.54 -11.25
CA GLN A 191 3.38 -6.35 -10.03
C GLN A 191 4.51 -7.38 -9.96
N GLY A 192 4.82 -7.87 -8.76
CA GLY A 192 5.91 -8.83 -8.52
C GLY A 192 7.32 -8.22 -8.52
N GLN A 193 7.45 -6.92 -8.77
CA GLN A 193 8.73 -6.19 -8.83
C GLN A 193 9.06 -5.43 -7.53
N GLY A 194 8.31 -5.65 -6.45
CA GLY A 194 8.50 -4.96 -5.16
C GLY A 194 7.95 -3.53 -5.11
N LEU A 195 7.32 -3.03 -6.17
CA LEU A 195 6.79 -1.65 -6.23
C LEU A 195 5.69 -1.38 -5.21
N GLY A 196 4.77 -2.32 -4.99
CA GLY A 196 3.73 -2.17 -3.96
C GLY A 196 4.32 -2.03 -2.55
N LYS A 197 5.39 -2.76 -2.26
CA LYS A 197 6.14 -2.64 -0.99
C LYS A 197 6.79 -1.26 -0.89
N ALA A 198 7.53 -0.84 -1.93
CA ALA A 198 8.18 0.47 -1.94
C ALA A 198 7.17 1.61 -1.75
N LEU A 199 6.01 1.53 -2.42
CA LEU A 199 4.94 2.51 -2.32
C LEU A 199 4.42 2.66 -0.88
N ILE A 200 4.15 1.53 -0.22
CA ILE A 200 3.64 1.52 1.17
C ILE A 200 4.71 1.97 2.17
N GLU A 201 5.95 1.52 2.01
CA GLU A 201 7.05 1.95 2.88
C GLU A 201 7.27 3.46 2.82
N LYS A 202 7.15 4.06 1.63
CA LYS A 202 7.25 5.52 1.46
C LYS A 202 6.05 6.26 2.07
N LEU A 203 4.84 5.75 1.87
CA LEU A 203 3.63 6.29 2.52
C LEU A 203 3.75 6.27 4.05
N ILE A 204 4.16 5.14 4.63
CA ILE A 204 4.35 5.00 6.09
C ILE A 204 5.41 5.97 6.58
N ARG A 205 6.56 6.08 5.90
CA ARG A 205 7.61 7.03 6.28
C ARG A 205 7.11 8.47 6.28
N ALA A 206 6.37 8.86 5.26
CA ALA A 206 5.82 10.21 5.16
C ALA A 206 4.77 10.50 6.25
N LEU A 207 3.93 9.52 6.62
CA LEU A 207 3.00 9.65 7.74
C LEU A 207 3.74 9.79 9.08
N LEU A 208 4.76 8.97 9.32
CA LEU A 208 5.58 9.03 10.54
C LEU A 208 6.39 10.32 10.66
N GLN A 209 6.86 10.89 9.54
CA GLN A 209 7.54 12.20 9.53
C GLN A 209 6.60 13.34 9.93
N ARG A 210 5.29 13.16 9.77
CA ARG A 210 4.24 14.08 10.20
C ARG A 210 3.65 13.69 11.56
N ASP A 211 4.40 12.93 12.35
CA ASP A 211 4.07 12.47 13.71
C ASP A 211 2.80 11.60 13.83
N ILE A 212 2.31 11.03 12.72
CA ILE A 212 1.16 10.13 12.74
C ILE A 212 1.63 8.70 13.01
N GLY A 213 1.51 8.28 14.27
CA GLY A 213 1.97 6.97 14.74
C GLY A 213 0.98 5.81 14.54
N ASN A 214 -0.34 6.06 14.55
CA ASN A 214 -1.34 5.00 14.41
C ASN A 214 -1.81 4.85 12.96
N ILE A 215 -1.24 3.89 12.24
CA ILE A 215 -1.51 3.65 10.82
C ILE A 215 -2.26 2.34 10.65
N SER A 216 -3.50 2.43 10.17
CA SER A 216 -4.42 1.30 9.98
C SER A 216 -4.71 1.02 8.51
N LEU A 217 -5.15 -0.19 8.21
CA LEU A 217 -5.68 -0.58 6.90
C LEU A 217 -6.65 -1.75 7.03
N PHE A 218 -7.46 -1.97 6.00
CA PHE A 218 -8.31 -3.15 5.88
C PHE A 218 -7.77 -4.03 4.76
N ALA A 219 -7.24 -5.21 5.09
CA ALA A 219 -6.66 -6.11 4.09
C ALA A 219 -7.65 -7.20 3.68
N ASP A 220 -7.72 -7.49 2.37
CA ASP A 220 -8.33 -8.73 1.90
C ASP A 220 -7.51 -9.94 2.33
N SER A 221 -8.16 -11.10 2.50
CA SER A 221 -7.53 -12.33 2.99
C SER A 221 -6.29 -12.74 2.19
N LYS A 222 -6.29 -12.50 0.87
CA LYS A 222 -5.18 -12.83 -0.04
C LYS A 222 -3.92 -12.01 0.17
N VAL A 223 -4.01 -10.87 0.86
CA VAL A 223 -2.92 -9.88 0.95
C VAL A 223 -2.49 -9.59 2.38
N VAL A 224 -3.10 -10.26 3.37
CA VAL A 224 -2.72 -10.15 4.79
C VAL A 224 -1.23 -10.43 4.98
N GLU A 225 -0.69 -11.48 4.34
CA GLU A 225 0.72 -11.83 4.48
C GLU A 225 1.65 -10.77 3.86
N PHE A 226 1.23 -10.11 2.78
CA PHE A 226 1.97 -8.99 2.22
C PHE A 226 2.11 -7.86 3.25
N TYR A 227 1.01 -7.46 3.90
CA TYR A 227 1.03 -6.40 4.92
C TYR A 227 1.74 -6.82 6.20
N ARG A 228 1.63 -8.09 6.60
CA ARG A 228 2.38 -8.63 7.75
C ARG A 228 3.89 -8.50 7.56
N ASN A 229 4.37 -8.78 6.35
CA ASN A 229 5.79 -8.61 6.00
C ASN A 229 6.26 -7.14 5.98
N LEU A 230 5.32 -6.17 6.01
CA LEU A 230 5.61 -4.74 6.18
C LEU A 230 5.48 -4.26 7.63
N GLY A 231 5.15 -5.15 8.56
CA GLY A 231 5.01 -4.84 9.99
C GLY A 231 3.58 -4.55 10.45
N PHE A 232 2.56 -4.72 9.59
CA PHE A 232 1.17 -4.64 10.04
C PHE A 232 0.78 -5.91 10.82
N GLU A 233 -0.02 -5.71 11.86
CA GLU A 233 -0.60 -6.80 12.65
C GLU A 233 -2.11 -6.83 12.47
N ALA A 234 -2.66 -8.04 12.31
CA ALA A 234 -4.10 -8.23 12.26
C ALA A 234 -4.65 -8.46 13.67
N ASP A 235 -5.72 -7.75 14.02
CA ASP A 235 -6.39 -7.83 15.31
C ASP A 235 -5.46 -7.67 16.55
N PRO A 236 -4.62 -6.62 16.61
CA PRO A 236 -3.75 -6.40 17.76
C PRO A 236 -4.60 -6.28 19.03
N GLU A 237 -4.20 -7.00 20.08
CA GLU A 237 -4.92 -7.05 21.37
C GLU A 237 -6.40 -7.46 21.26
N GLY A 238 -6.79 -8.12 20.16
CA GLY A 238 -8.17 -8.53 19.90
C GLY A 238 -9.08 -7.41 19.38
N ILE A 239 -8.54 -6.22 19.05
CA ILE A 239 -9.29 -5.14 18.40
C ILE A 239 -9.84 -5.63 17.06
N LYS A 240 -11.11 -5.32 16.76
CA LYS A 240 -11.78 -5.74 15.52
C LYS A 240 -12.20 -4.56 14.67
N GLY A 241 -11.82 -4.60 13.39
CA GLY A 241 -12.43 -3.75 12.36
C GLY A 241 -13.89 -4.14 12.17
N MET A 242 -14.80 -3.16 12.24
CA MET A 242 -16.24 -3.38 12.08
C MET A 242 -16.80 -2.50 10.97
N PHE A 243 -17.72 -3.06 10.18
CA PHE A 243 -18.44 -2.33 9.15
C PHE A 243 -19.91 -2.19 9.55
N TRP A 244 -20.46 -0.99 9.39
CA TRP A 244 -21.86 -0.73 9.65
C TRP A 244 -22.70 -0.99 8.40
N TYR A 245 -23.80 -1.71 8.57
CA TYR A 245 -24.81 -1.93 7.55
C TYR A 245 -26.16 -1.45 8.08
N PRO A 246 -26.87 -0.57 7.35
CA PRO A 246 -28.22 -0.19 7.74
C PRO A 246 -29.12 -1.43 7.76
N LYS A 247 -29.92 -1.56 8.81
CA LYS A 247 -31.01 -2.54 8.84
C LYS A 247 -32.15 -1.98 8.00
N ASN A 248 -32.64 -2.78 7.05
CA ASN A 248 -33.84 -2.46 6.26
C ASN A 248 -35.07 -2.30 7.15
#